data_AF-A0A1Q3EQ56-F1
#
_entry.id   AF-A0A1Q3EQ56-F1
#
_cell.length_a   1.000
_cell.length_b   1.000
_cell.length_c   1.000
_cell.angle_alpha   90.00
_cell.angle_beta   90.00
_cell.angle_gamma   90.00
#
_symmetry.space_group_name_H-M   'P 1'
#
loop_
_entity.id
_entity.type
_entity.pdbx_description
1 polymer ?
#
loop_
_entity_poly.entity_id
_entity_poly.type
_entity_poly.pdbx_seq_one_letter_code
_entity_poly.pdbx_strand_id
1 'polypeptide(L)'
;MGSPERRGKAHQKLREWGILIDEGWKGINFGADEQEQQQETEEEETEEEEEEELKVTMEIEVEEVEVQKESLFYAPLFEGLSSIMGADSAVKFLKNSDTNLLSEGDSSHYKADINGLLIKTTAVPPIAEGAEYECDVLMTGKLKKKSTPNTVDDKVLSNATHIMGADPTHRFMFGLTIDKFNIRLWFFSRSHVFVTEAMNLHTDAKNLIYFALSLSRACREELGYDPTVTRVQGKNGTGPRYLFTIDSKQYITTEAITVRKAKFLLGSATRVFKVQQFLIDEGDLDSEVKVINDYWLPEDSPTELETRSAIEVNVQKVNVVLNLDRSAFNRYFVKIEACEKVQTLPSDVKRFTISTQSSTCRRVMSVSIPASIMMESGPRGQQRQESILREATAVHLARLYRRTYAPKVHCRQPSEYAGEPLHQTTNWVIVLKAFESIIIALRMCW
;
A
#
# COMPACT_ATOMS: atom_id res chain seq x y z
N MET A 1 8.32 -39.98 -53.22
CA MET A 1 9.00 -38.67 -53.34
C MET A 1 7.91 -37.61 -53.19
N GLY A 2 8.01 -36.80 -52.14
CA GLY A 2 6.86 -36.08 -51.58
C GLY A 2 6.44 -34.80 -52.32
N SER A 3 5.13 -34.60 -52.40
CA SER A 3 4.48 -33.37 -52.88
C SER A 3 4.61 -32.22 -51.87
N PRO A 4 4.52 -30.93 -52.25
CA PRO A 4 4.65 -29.82 -51.33
C PRO A 4 3.48 -29.70 -50.35
N GLU A 5 3.78 -29.50 -49.07
CA GLU A 5 2.78 -29.27 -48.02
C GLU A 5 1.97 -27.98 -48.28
N ARG A 6 0.64 -28.08 -48.22
CA ARG A 6 -0.25 -26.90 -48.21
C ARG A 6 -0.15 -26.19 -46.86
N ARG A 7 0.73 -25.18 -46.76
CA ARG A 7 0.71 -24.24 -45.62
C ARG A 7 -0.61 -23.46 -45.62
N GLY A 8 -1.29 -23.40 -44.47
CA GLY A 8 -2.60 -22.75 -44.34
C GLY A 8 -2.55 -21.23 -44.59
N LYS A 9 -3.64 -20.67 -45.12
CA LYS A 9 -3.78 -19.23 -45.45
C LYS A 9 -3.40 -18.30 -44.27
N ALA A 10 -3.62 -18.71 -43.02
CA ALA A 10 -3.22 -17.96 -41.83
C ALA A 10 -1.68 -17.90 -41.65
N HIS A 11 -0.97 -19.01 -41.84
CA HIS A 11 0.50 -19.05 -41.74
C HIS A 11 1.16 -18.18 -42.82
N GLN A 12 0.56 -18.11 -44.02
CA GLN A 12 1.06 -17.26 -45.08
C GLN A 12 0.83 -15.77 -44.77
N LYS A 13 -0.39 -15.37 -44.35
CA LYS A 13 -0.68 -13.99 -43.90
C LYS A 13 0.23 -13.53 -42.74
N LEU A 14 0.51 -14.41 -41.77
CA LEU A 14 1.38 -14.09 -40.63
C LEU A 14 2.88 -13.93 -41.01
N ARG A 15 3.33 -14.56 -42.11
CA ARG A 15 4.65 -14.24 -42.72
C ARG A 15 4.60 -12.92 -43.49
N GLU A 16 3.57 -12.70 -44.30
CA GLU A 16 3.41 -11.48 -45.10
C GLU A 16 3.32 -10.21 -44.23
N TRP A 17 2.86 -10.33 -42.98
CA TRP A 17 2.85 -9.25 -41.98
C TRP A 17 4.16 -9.11 -41.17
N GLY A 18 5.18 -9.93 -41.42
CA GLY A 18 6.49 -9.84 -40.76
C GLY A 18 6.52 -10.27 -39.29
N ILE A 19 5.47 -10.94 -38.79
CA ILE A 19 5.31 -11.29 -37.37
C ILE A 19 6.03 -12.61 -37.02
N LEU A 20 6.30 -13.47 -38.02
CA LEU A 20 7.01 -14.74 -37.85
C LEU A 20 8.47 -14.66 -38.34
N ILE A 21 9.41 -14.86 -37.42
CA ILE A 21 10.83 -15.12 -37.71
C ILE A 21 11.14 -16.58 -37.31
N ASP A 22 11.77 -17.35 -38.20
CA ASP A 22 11.84 -18.83 -38.12
C ASP A 22 12.74 -19.44 -37.02
N GLU A 23 13.36 -18.63 -36.14
CA GLU A 23 14.45 -19.11 -35.26
C GLU A 23 14.01 -19.55 -33.85
N GLY A 24 12.73 -19.40 -33.48
CA GLY A 24 12.28 -19.64 -32.10
C GLY A 24 11.85 -21.07 -31.71
N TRP A 25 11.48 -21.93 -32.68
CA TRP A 25 10.50 -23.01 -32.40
C TRP A 25 10.88 -24.43 -32.86
N LYS A 26 12.16 -24.76 -33.05
CA LYS A 26 12.61 -26.12 -33.45
C LYS A 26 12.58 -27.19 -32.33
N GLY A 27 11.81 -26.98 -31.25
CA GLY A 27 11.96 -27.75 -30.00
C GLY A 27 10.77 -28.60 -29.55
N ILE A 28 9.58 -28.44 -30.11
CA ILE A 28 8.34 -29.01 -29.53
C ILE A 28 7.50 -29.65 -30.63
N ASN A 29 7.26 -30.95 -30.49
CA ASN A 29 6.52 -31.78 -31.44
C ASN A 29 5.31 -32.38 -30.70
N PHE A 30 4.09 -32.03 -31.10
CA PHE A 30 2.85 -32.65 -30.63
C PHE A 30 2.11 -33.19 -31.85
N GLY A 31 1.70 -34.46 -31.79
CA GLY A 31 1.15 -35.18 -32.92
C GLY A 31 -0.32 -34.85 -33.22
N ALA A 32 -0.66 -35.01 -34.50
CA ALA A 32 -1.83 -35.73 -35.02
C ALA A 32 -2.65 -36.54 -33.99
N ASP A 33 -3.98 -36.67 -34.08
CA ASP A 33 -5.02 -36.15 -35.02
C ASP A 33 -6.29 -35.92 -34.13
N GLU A 34 -7.50 -35.51 -34.54
CA GLU A 34 -8.38 -35.89 -35.66
C GLU A 34 -9.35 -34.76 -36.06
N GLN A 35 -10.11 -34.98 -37.13
CA GLN A 35 -10.90 -33.98 -37.88
C GLN A 35 -12.41 -34.24 -37.79
N GLU A 36 -13.22 -33.19 -37.93
CA GLU A 36 -14.47 -33.10 -38.73
C GLU A 36 -14.93 -31.61 -38.66
N GLN A 37 -15.16 -30.79 -39.71
CA GLN A 37 -15.91 -30.92 -40.99
C GLN A 37 -17.40 -31.24 -40.75
N GLN A 38 -18.45 -30.59 -41.28
CA GLN A 38 -18.74 -29.54 -42.30
C GLN A 38 -20.10 -28.88 -41.90
N GLN A 39 -20.62 -27.74 -42.39
CA GLN A 39 -20.19 -26.66 -43.30
C GLN A 39 -21.07 -25.39 -43.05
N GLU A 40 -20.69 -24.21 -43.57
CA GLU A 40 -21.62 -23.08 -43.83
C GLU A 40 -21.42 -22.55 -45.26
N THR A 41 -22.51 -22.08 -45.87
CA THR A 41 -22.54 -21.40 -47.17
C THR A 41 -23.30 -20.09 -46.99
N GLU A 42 -22.70 -18.99 -47.41
CA GLU A 42 -23.32 -17.65 -47.41
C GLU A 42 -24.35 -17.53 -48.55
N GLU A 43 -25.43 -16.76 -48.34
CA GLU A 43 -26.03 -15.94 -49.41
C GLU A 43 -26.92 -14.82 -48.81
N GLU A 44 -26.99 -13.71 -49.55
CA GLU A 44 -27.71 -12.45 -49.26
C GLU A 44 -29.22 -12.57 -49.61
N GLU A 45 -30.18 -11.64 -49.51
CA GLU A 45 -30.24 -10.16 -49.45
C GLU A 45 -31.74 -9.73 -49.21
N THR A 46 -32.05 -8.54 -48.62
CA THR A 46 -33.34 -7.75 -48.74
C THR A 46 -34.73 -8.38 -48.40
N GLU A 47 -35.87 -7.70 -48.18
CA GLU A 47 -36.32 -6.36 -47.67
C GLU A 47 -37.84 -6.46 -47.28
N GLU A 48 -38.40 -5.40 -46.67
CA GLU A 48 -39.85 -5.02 -46.56
C GLU A 48 -40.88 -5.74 -45.63
N GLU A 49 -41.38 -4.94 -44.67
CA GLU A 49 -42.77 -4.64 -44.22
C GLU A 49 -43.79 -5.66 -43.63
N GLU A 50 -44.27 -5.27 -42.43
CA GLU A 50 -45.62 -5.28 -41.83
C GLU A 50 -46.41 -6.57 -41.40
N GLU A 51 -46.81 -6.48 -40.12
CA GLU A 51 -48.03 -6.96 -39.42
C GLU A 51 -48.34 -8.45 -39.06
N GLU A 52 -48.61 -8.59 -37.76
CA GLU A 52 -49.47 -9.51 -36.98
C GLU A 52 -49.27 -11.05 -36.95
N GLU A 53 -48.92 -11.48 -35.73
CA GLU A 53 -49.28 -12.74 -35.03
C GLU A 53 -49.34 -14.07 -35.79
N LEU A 54 -48.30 -14.89 -35.60
CA LEU A 54 -48.52 -16.33 -35.36
C LEU A 54 -47.51 -16.91 -34.36
N LYS A 55 -48.04 -17.34 -33.21
CA LYS A 55 -47.30 -18.05 -32.16
C LYS A 55 -46.72 -19.36 -32.71
N VAL A 56 -45.39 -19.42 -32.83
CA VAL A 56 -44.65 -20.67 -32.75
C VAL A 56 -43.54 -20.49 -31.71
N THR A 57 -43.62 -21.26 -30.64
CA THR A 57 -42.61 -21.33 -29.60
C THR A 57 -41.34 -21.99 -30.15
N MET A 58 -40.32 -21.18 -30.42
CA MET A 58 -38.93 -21.65 -30.38
C MET A 58 -38.32 -21.15 -29.08
N GLU A 59 -38.13 -22.08 -28.14
CA GLU A 59 -37.31 -21.88 -26.96
C GLU A 59 -35.86 -21.76 -27.43
N ILE A 60 -35.43 -20.53 -27.71
CA ILE A 60 -34.00 -20.22 -27.67
C ILE A 60 -33.65 -20.29 -26.19
N GLU A 61 -33.02 -21.39 -25.78
CA GLU A 61 -32.23 -21.45 -24.57
C GLU A 61 -31.15 -20.37 -24.71
N VAL A 62 -31.43 -19.19 -24.15
CA VAL A 62 -30.39 -18.24 -23.81
C VAL A 62 -29.60 -18.92 -22.71
N GLU A 63 -28.56 -19.65 -23.11
CA GLU A 63 -27.47 -20.01 -22.20
C GLU A 63 -27.06 -18.72 -21.51
N GLU A 64 -27.41 -18.60 -20.22
CA GLU A 64 -26.90 -17.52 -19.39
C GLU A 64 -25.38 -17.66 -19.45
N VAL A 65 -24.71 -16.76 -20.17
CA VAL A 65 -23.25 -16.73 -20.27
C VAL A 65 -22.73 -16.46 -18.85
N GLU A 66 -22.49 -17.56 -18.14
CA GLU A 66 -22.21 -17.55 -16.71
C GLU A 66 -20.99 -16.67 -16.52
N VAL A 67 -21.19 -15.52 -15.85
CA VAL A 67 -20.15 -14.50 -15.71
C VAL A 67 -19.13 -15.01 -14.69
N GLN A 68 -18.28 -15.94 -15.13
CA GLN A 68 -17.26 -16.56 -14.29
C GLN A 68 -16.47 -15.44 -13.60
N LYS A 69 -16.28 -15.57 -12.29
CA LYS A 69 -15.60 -14.55 -11.50
C LYS A 69 -14.18 -14.32 -12.04
N GLU A 70 -13.72 -13.07 -12.00
CA GLU A 70 -12.39 -12.70 -12.55
C GLU A 70 -11.25 -13.50 -11.88
N SER A 71 -11.40 -13.81 -10.58
CA SER A 71 -10.50 -14.68 -9.82
C SER A 71 -10.45 -16.14 -10.30
N LEU A 72 -11.53 -16.68 -10.86
CA LEU A 72 -11.58 -18.03 -11.45
C LEU A 72 -10.90 -18.04 -12.82
N PHE A 73 -11.15 -17.03 -13.64
CA PHE A 73 -10.56 -16.92 -14.98
C PHE A 73 -9.02 -16.88 -14.94
N TYR A 74 -8.44 -16.15 -13.99
CA TYR A 74 -6.97 -16.11 -13.81
C TYR A 74 -6.45 -17.23 -12.88
N ALA A 75 -7.27 -18.19 -12.45
CA ALA A 75 -6.83 -19.23 -11.52
C ALA A 75 -5.63 -20.06 -12.03
N PRO A 76 -5.60 -20.54 -13.30
CA PRO A 76 -4.48 -21.33 -13.81
C PRO A 76 -3.15 -20.57 -13.81
N LEU A 77 -3.17 -19.26 -14.02
CA LEU A 77 -1.98 -18.41 -13.99
C LEU A 77 -1.32 -18.44 -12.60
N PHE A 78 -2.11 -18.24 -11.53
CA PHE A 78 -1.58 -18.20 -10.17
C PHE A 78 -1.27 -19.60 -9.60
N GLU A 79 -1.90 -20.66 -10.11
CA GLU A 79 -1.46 -22.05 -9.89
C GLU A 79 -0.07 -22.29 -10.50
N GLY A 80 0.12 -21.91 -11.77
CA GLY A 80 1.42 -22.02 -12.44
C GLY A 80 2.52 -21.22 -11.74
N LEU A 81 2.24 -19.98 -11.31
CA LEU A 81 3.18 -19.19 -10.51
C LEU A 81 3.48 -19.84 -9.15
N SER A 82 2.47 -20.36 -8.43
CA SER A 82 2.69 -21.03 -7.14
C SER A 82 3.52 -22.31 -7.30
N SER A 83 3.30 -23.06 -8.38
CA SER A 83 4.11 -24.24 -8.74
C SER A 83 5.58 -23.87 -9.00
N ILE A 84 5.82 -22.76 -9.72
CA ILE A 84 7.17 -22.25 -10.00
C ILE A 84 7.87 -21.72 -8.73
N MET A 85 7.11 -21.10 -7.81
CA MET A 85 7.64 -20.58 -6.54
C MET A 85 8.11 -21.69 -5.60
N GLY A 86 7.52 -22.88 -5.69
CA GLY A 86 7.91 -24.08 -4.93
C GLY A 86 7.41 -24.09 -3.48
N ALA A 87 7.55 -25.24 -2.81
CA ALA A 87 7.06 -25.46 -1.46
C ALA A 87 7.80 -24.63 -0.39
N ASP A 88 9.08 -24.31 -0.61
CA ASP A 88 9.93 -23.52 0.30
C ASP A 88 9.71 -21.99 0.17
N SER A 89 8.68 -21.56 -0.56
CA SER A 89 8.38 -20.14 -0.77
C SER A 89 8.10 -19.41 0.54
N ALA A 90 8.62 -18.19 0.68
CA ALA A 90 8.22 -17.28 1.75
C ALA A 90 6.76 -16.79 1.61
N VAL A 91 6.19 -16.87 0.40
CA VAL A 91 4.95 -16.20 -0.02
C VAL A 91 3.99 -17.16 -0.72
N LYS A 92 2.69 -17.06 -0.43
CA LYS A 92 1.61 -17.73 -1.18
C LYS A 92 0.71 -16.71 -1.86
N PHE A 93 0.14 -17.07 -3.02
CA PHE A 93 -0.93 -16.29 -3.65
C PHE A 93 -2.30 -16.78 -3.18
N LEU A 94 -3.05 -15.91 -2.50
CA LEU A 94 -4.43 -16.16 -2.10
C LEU A 94 -5.37 -15.58 -3.17
N LYS A 95 -6.13 -16.48 -3.79
CA LYS A 95 -7.25 -16.12 -4.67
C LYS A 95 -8.48 -15.79 -3.83
N ASN A 96 -9.31 -14.87 -4.33
CA ASN A 96 -10.73 -14.81 -3.98
C ASN A 96 -11.08 -14.28 -2.56
N SER A 97 -10.81 -13.00 -2.27
CA SER A 97 -11.17 -12.31 -1.00
C SER A 97 -12.67 -12.09 -0.72
N ASP A 98 -13.53 -13.05 -1.09
CA ASP A 98 -14.84 -13.15 -0.44
C ASP A 98 -14.70 -13.79 0.94
N THR A 99 -13.62 -14.54 1.19
CA THR A 99 -13.11 -14.77 2.54
C THR A 99 -12.55 -13.46 3.11
N ASN A 100 -13.20 -12.96 4.15
CA ASN A 100 -12.67 -11.84 4.93
C ASN A 100 -11.37 -12.31 5.60
N LEU A 101 -10.25 -11.66 5.26
CA LEU A 101 -9.02 -11.78 6.05
C LEU A 101 -9.31 -11.33 7.47
N LEU A 102 -8.71 -12.00 8.46
CA LEU A 102 -8.84 -11.58 9.84
C LEU A 102 -8.01 -10.30 10.05
N SER A 103 -8.71 -9.20 10.30
CA SER A 103 -8.12 -7.98 10.85
C SER A 103 -8.06 -8.13 12.36
N GLU A 104 -6.91 -7.89 12.98
CA GLU A 104 -6.76 -7.87 14.44
C GLU A 104 -7.26 -6.53 15.07
N GLY A 105 -8.02 -5.74 14.32
CA GLY A 105 -8.65 -4.49 14.75
C GLY A 105 -9.94 -4.21 13.96
N ASP A 106 -10.57 -3.06 14.19
CA ASP A 106 -11.95 -2.77 13.75
C ASP A 106 -12.16 -2.56 12.23
N SER A 107 -11.28 -3.08 11.37
CA SER A 107 -11.36 -2.99 9.90
C SER A 107 -12.00 -4.24 9.30
N SER A 108 -13.17 -4.12 8.67
CA SER A 108 -13.90 -5.26 8.06
C SER A 108 -14.24 -5.05 6.57
N HIS A 109 -13.52 -4.18 5.87
CA HIS A 109 -13.86 -3.73 4.50
C HIS A 109 -12.72 -3.82 3.48
N TYR A 110 -11.59 -4.45 3.83
CA TYR A 110 -10.53 -4.72 2.86
C TYR A 110 -10.97 -5.80 1.85
N LYS A 111 -10.79 -5.55 0.54
CA LYS A 111 -11.13 -6.53 -0.50
C LYS A 111 -10.26 -6.39 -1.75
N ALA A 112 -9.54 -7.44 -2.12
CA ALA A 112 -8.62 -7.49 -3.27
C ALA A 112 -8.83 -8.78 -4.07
N ASP A 113 -8.84 -8.74 -5.39
CA ASP A 113 -9.19 -9.93 -6.19
C ASP A 113 -8.13 -11.05 -6.03
N ILE A 114 -6.90 -10.64 -5.71
CA ILE A 114 -5.79 -11.47 -5.29
C ILE A 114 -4.96 -10.77 -4.19
N ASN A 115 -4.42 -11.55 -3.26
CA ASN A 115 -3.38 -11.12 -2.33
C ASN A 115 -2.14 -12.02 -2.45
N GLY A 116 -0.96 -11.46 -2.15
CA GLY A 116 0.23 -12.23 -1.79
C GLY A 116 0.44 -12.12 -0.28
N LEU A 117 0.50 -13.27 0.40
CA LEU A 117 0.65 -13.35 1.85
C LEU A 117 1.95 -14.08 2.22
N LEU A 118 2.54 -13.72 3.35
CA LEU A 118 3.53 -14.58 4.00
C LEU A 118 2.94 -15.96 4.30
N ILE A 119 3.73 -17.03 4.10
CA ILE A 119 3.35 -18.39 4.53
C ILE A 119 3.50 -18.53 6.06
N LYS A 120 4.56 -17.93 6.62
CA LYS A 120 4.77 -17.86 8.07
C LYS A 120 4.12 -16.59 8.59
N THR A 121 2.96 -16.74 9.24
CA THR A 121 2.18 -15.61 9.75
C THR A 121 2.94 -14.78 10.77
N THR A 122 2.66 -13.48 10.74
CA THR A 122 3.09 -12.45 11.69
C THR A 122 1.99 -12.09 12.70
N ALA A 123 0.79 -12.65 12.54
CA ALA A 123 -0.32 -12.53 13.48
C ALA A 123 0.06 -13.06 14.86
N VAL A 124 -0.63 -12.55 15.89
CA VAL A 124 -0.41 -12.94 17.28
C VAL A 124 -1.62 -13.72 17.83
N PRO A 125 -1.44 -14.60 18.83
CA PRO A 125 -2.52 -15.38 19.41
C PRO A 125 -3.82 -14.60 19.79
N PRO A 126 -5.00 -15.23 19.74
CA PRO A 126 -5.25 -16.60 19.30
C PRO A 126 -5.22 -16.72 17.76
N ILE A 127 -4.26 -17.49 17.24
CA ILE A 127 -4.17 -17.80 15.81
C ILE A 127 -5.17 -18.92 15.54
N ALA A 128 -6.24 -18.64 14.81
CA ALA A 128 -7.14 -19.65 14.29
C ALA A 128 -6.42 -20.52 13.23
N GLU A 129 -6.58 -21.84 13.32
CA GLU A 129 -5.98 -22.79 12.40
C GLU A 129 -6.51 -22.60 10.97
N GLY A 130 -5.62 -22.57 9.98
CA GLY A 130 -5.96 -22.33 8.58
C GLY A 130 -6.41 -20.91 8.24
N ALA A 131 -6.53 -20.00 9.21
CA ALA A 131 -6.93 -18.62 8.96
C ALA A 131 -5.80 -17.76 8.35
N GLU A 132 -6.20 -16.66 7.72
CA GLU A 132 -5.33 -15.75 6.99
C GLU A 132 -5.57 -14.31 7.46
N TYR A 133 -4.50 -13.55 7.64
CA TYR A 133 -4.52 -12.28 8.37
C TYR A 133 -4.11 -11.11 7.47
N GLU A 134 -4.69 -9.93 7.72
CA GLU A 134 -4.36 -8.72 6.95
C GLU A 134 -2.90 -8.27 7.13
N CYS A 135 -2.29 -8.55 8.28
CA CYS A 135 -0.90 -8.21 8.57
C CYS A 135 0.11 -8.93 7.65
N ASP A 136 -0.25 -10.12 7.15
CA ASP A 136 0.62 -10.94 6.30
C ASP A 136 0.60 -10.51 4.83
N VAL A 137 -0.30 -9.59 4.45
CA VAL A 137 -0.48 -9.14 3.06
C VAL A 137 0.65 -8.19 2.66
N LEU A 138 1.58 -8.70 1.85
CA LEU A 138 2.68 -7.93 1.24
C LEU A 138 2.41 -7.54 -0.22
N MET A 139 1.38 -8.12 -0.84
CA MET A 139 0.93 -7.76 -2.19
C MET A 139 -0.59 -7.70 -2.25
N THR A 140 -1.15 -6.64 -2.84
CA THR A 140 -2.58 -6.53 -3.16
C THR A 140 -2.78 -6.41 -4.67
N GLY A 141 -3.85 -6.99 -5.22
CA GLY A 141 -4.08 -6.92 -6.66
C GLY A 141 -5.53 -6.83 -7.12
N LYS A 142 -5.68 -6.27 -8.33
CA LYS A 142 -6.94 -6.21 -9.09
C LYS A 142 -6.80 -6.99 -10.38
N LEU A 143 -7.79 -7.82 -10.66
CA LEU A 143 -7.95 -8.57 -11.89
C LEU A 143 -9.11 -7.94 -12.68
N LYS A 144 -9.02 -7.87 -14.01
CA LYS A 144 -10.09 -7.40 -14.90
C LYS A 144 -10.13 -8.26 -16.16
N LYS A 145 -11.32 -8.74 -16.56
CA LYS A 145 -11.52 -9.52 -17.80
C LYS A 145 -11.51 -8.65 -19.06
N LYS A 146 -12.11 -7.46 -19.01
CA LYS A 146 -12.22 -6.53 -20.14
C LYS A 146 -11.15 -5.44 -20.01
N SER A 147 -10.42 -5.18 -21.09
CA SER A 147 -9.33 -4.20 -21.05
C SER A 147 -9.86 -2.76 -21.03
N THR A 148 -9.26 -1.94 -20.16
CA THR A 148 -9.50 -0.50 -20.04
C THR A 148 -8.14 0.23 -20.12
N PRO A 149 -7.52 0.29 -21.31
CA PRO A 149 -6.05 0.41 -21.46
C PRO A 149 -5.39 1.69 -20.93
N ASN A 150 -6.16 2.68 -20.47
CA ASN A 150 -5.65 3.95 -19.94
C ASN A 150 -6.12 4.28 -18.50
N THR A 151 -6.91 3.43 -17.85
CA THR A 151 -7.32 3.68 -16.46
C THR A 151 -6.39 2.97 -15.46
N VAL A 152 -5.77 3.76 -14.59
CA VAL A 152 -5.20 3.24 -13.34
C VAL A 152 -6.35 2.72 -12.46
N ASP A 153 -6.16 1.58 -11.81
CA ASP A 153 -7.14 1.08 -10.85
C ASP A 153 -6.81 1.58 -9.43
N ASP A 154 -7.48 2.67 -9.05
CA ASP A 154 -7.34 3.34 -7.77
C ASP A 154 -7.63 2.41 -6.57
N LYS A 155 -8.31 1.26 -6.77
CA LYS A 155 -8.58 0.29 -5.70
C LYS A 155 -7.29 -0.33 -5.16
N VAL A 156 -6.30 -0.60 -6.01
CA VAL A 156 -5.00 -1.16 -5.56
C VAL A 156 -4.25 -0.15 -4.69
N LEU A 157 -4.30 1.14 -5.04
CA LEU A 157 -3.74 2.23 -4.24
C LEU A 157 -4.50 2.42 -2.91
N SER A 158 -5.84 2.32 -2.93
CA SER A 158 -6.67 2.37 -1.72
C SER A 158 -6.37 1.19 -0.79
N ASN A 159 -6.25 -0.02 -1.34
CA ASN A 159 -5.88 -1.23 -0.62
C ASN A 159 -4.49 -1.11 0.03
N ALA A 160 -3.49 -0.60 -0.70
CA ALA A 160 -2.16 -0.37 -0.14
C ALA A 160 -2.16 0.71 0.95
N THR A 161 -2.96 1.78 0.78
CA THR A 161 -3.17 2.81 1.82
C THR A 161 -3.78 2.22 3.09
N HIS A 162 -4.70 1.26 2.95
CA HIS A 162 -5.34 0.57 4.06
C HIS A 162 -4.34 -0.30 4.84
N ILE A 163 -3.68 -1.26 4.18
CA ILE A 163 -2.77 -2.23 4.83
C ILE A 163 -1.63 -1.51 5.54
N MET A 164 -0.88 -0.67 4.82
CA MET A 164 0.22 0.11 5.40
C MET A 164 -0.24 1.11 6.47
N GLY A 165 -1.54 1.48 6.45
CA GLY A 165 -2.16 2.37 7.43
C GLY A 165 -2.60 1.67 8.71
N ALA A 166 -3.01 0.40 8.62
CA ALA A 166 -3.40 -0.42 9.76
C ALA A 166 -2.20 -0.99 10.52
N ASP A 167 -1.11 -1.29 9.82
CA ASP A 167 0.05 -2.01 10.38
C ASP A 167 1.33 -1.16 10.45
N PRO A 168 1.93 -0.96 11.64
CA PRO A 168 3.23 -0.27 11.78
C PRO A 168 4.45 -1.09 11.38
N THR A 169 4.31 -2.40 11.14
CA THR A 169 5.41 -3.23 10.64
C THR A 169 5.64 -3.07 9.13
N HIS A 170 4.70 -2.48 8.36
CA HIS A 170 4.86 -2.28 6.91
C HIS A 170 5.49 -0.92 6.56
N ARG A 171 6.64 -0.95 5.87
CA ARG A 171 7.34 0.24 5.33
C ARG A 171 7.05 0.48 3.85
N PHE A 172 6.90 -0.61 3.11
CA PHE A 172 6.47 -0.65 1.72
C PHE A 172 5.72 -1.96 1.46
N MET A 173 5.03 -2.05 0.33
CA MET A 173 4.40 -3.28 -0.14
C MET A 173 4.29 -3.28 -1.67
N PHE A 174 3.93 -4.41 -2.26
CA PHE A 174 3.79 -4.58 -3.70
C PHE A 174 2.34 -4.58 -4.16
N GLY A 175 2.13 -4.55 -5.47
CA GLY A 175 0.82 -4.85 -6.05
C GLY A 175 0.86 -5.29 -7.50
N LEU A 176 -0.28 -5.79 -7.95
CA LEU A 176 -0.45 -6.39 -9.27
C LEU A 176 -1.79 -5.97 -9.86
N THR A 177 -1.79 -5.42 -11.07
CA THR A 177 -3.00 -5.26 -11.87
C THR A 177 -2.91 -6.08 -13.15
N ILE A 178 -3.91 -6.90 -13.43
CA ILE A 178 -4.05 -7.61 -14.72
C ILE A 178 -5.34 -7.16 -15.39
N ASP A 179 -5.22 -6.52 -16.55
CA ASP A 179 -6.31 -5.96 -17.35
C ASP A 179 -6.36 -6.67 -18.71
N LYS A 180 -7.18 -7.72 -18.80
CA LYS A 180 -7.21 -8.76 -19.86
C LYS A 180 -5.87 -9.49 -20.00
N PHE A 181 -4.91 -8.89 -20.69
CA PHE A 181 -3.53 -9.37 -20.82
C PHE A 181 -2.50 -8.32 -20.39
N ASN A 182 -2.91 -7.10 -20.06
CA ASN A 182 -2.02 -6.02 -19.65
C ASN A 182 -1.70 -6.13 -18.16
N ILE A 183 -0.44 -6.45 -17.84
CA ILE A 183 0.08 -6.50 -16.48
C ILE A 183 0.70 -5.15 -16.14
N ARG A 184 0.46 -4.67 -14.91
CA ARG A 184 1.37 -3.71 -14.26
C ARG A 184 1.76 -4.21 -12.88
N LEU A 185 3.04 -4.06 -12.57
CA LEU A 185 3.58 -4.29 -11.23
C LEU A 185 3.66 -2.95 -10.50
N TRP A 186 3.34 -2.98 -9.21
CA TRP A 186 3.28 -1.81 -8.35
C TRP A 186 4.25 -1.95 -7.17
N PHE A 187 4.85 -0.84 -6.78
CA PHE A 187 5.58 -0.68 -5.53
C PHE A 187 5.00 0.51 -4.79
N PHE A 188 4.55 0.28 -3.56
CA PHE A 188 3.93 1.28 -2.70
C PHE A 188 4.82 1.53 -1.49
N SER A 189 5.21 2.78 -1.27
CA SER A 189 5.85 3.22 -0.03
C SER A 189 5.22 4.53 0.45
N ARG A 190 5.54 4.95 1.67
CA ARG A 190 5.14 6.28 2.21
C ARG A 190 5.87 7.46 1.54
N SER A 191 6.92 7.16 0.77
CA SER A 191 7.81 8.12 0.12
C SER A 191 7.44 8.29 -1.36
N HIS A 192 7.27 7.17 -2.08
CA HIS A 192 6.94 7.11 -3.50
C HIS A 192 6.01 5.93 -3.82
N VAL A 193 5.27 6.07 -4.92
CA VAL A 193 4.60 4.94 -5.61
C VAL A 193 5.25 4.79 -6.99
N PHE A 194 5.64 3.57 -7.35
CA PHE A 194 6.05 3.24 -8.71
C PHE A 194 5.07 2.23 -9.32
N VAL A 195 4.83 2.38 -10.61
CA VAL A 195 4.05 1.46 -11.43
C VAL A 195 4.79 1.25 -12.74
N THR A 196 4.82 0.02 -13.24
CA THR A 196 5.39 -0.27 -14.56
C THR A 196 4.51 0.31 -15.67
N GLU A 197 5.09 0.50 -16.85
CA GLU A 197 4.30 0.51 -18.08
C GLU A 197 3.53 -0.82 -18.22
N ALA A 198 2.49 -0.84 -19.04
CA ALA A 198 1.71 -2.05 -19.27
C ALA A 198 2.56 -3.06 -20.07
N MET A 199 2.73 -4.25 -19.53
CA MET A 199 3.42 -5.38 -20.17
C MET A 199 2.37 -6.40 -20.63
N ASN A 200 2.57 -7.08 -21.76
CA ASN A 200 1.59 -8.05 -22.25
C ASN A 200 1.93 -9.45 -21.70
N LEU A 201 1.00 -10.05 -20.95
CA LEU A 201 1.14 -11.36 -20.32
C LEU A 201 1.64 -12.45 -21.28
N HIS A 202 1.26 -12.42 -22.56
CA HIS A 202 1.65 -13.46 -23.53
C HIS A 202 3.10 -13.31 -24.03
N THR A 203 3.60 -12.08 -24.16
CA THR A 203 4.98 -11.81 -24.63
C THR A 203 5.97 -11.65 -23.47
N ASP A 204 5.49 -11.13 -22.34
CA ASP A 204 6.30 -10.67 -21.20
C ASP A 204 6.06 -11.50 -19.92
N ALA A 205 5.45 -12.70 -20.03
CA ALA A 205 5.20 -13.63 -18.91
C ALA A 205 6.41 -13.79 -17.98
N LYS A 206 7.62 -13.80 -18.56
CA LYS A 206 8.91 -13.86 -17.88
C LYS A 206 9.07 -12.82 -16.76
N ASN A 207 8.54 -11.61 -16.94
CA ASN A 207 8.63 -10.54 -15.94
C ASN A 207 7.73 -10.84 -14.72
N LEU A 208 6.54 -11.42 -14.95
CA LEU A 208 5.65 -11.86 -13.87
C LEU A 208 6.21 -13.08 -13.12
N ILE A 209 6.84 -14.01 -13.85
CA ILE A 209 7.55 -15.16 -13.27
C ILE A 209 8.73 -14.69 -12.39
N TYR A 210 9.56 -13.76 -12.89
CA TYR A 210 10.66 -13.19 -12.10
C TYR A 210 10.15 -12.42 -10.88
N PHE A 211 9.04 -11.69 -10.99
CA PHE A 211 8.42 -11.04 -9.85
C PHE A 211 7.97 -12.05 -8.79
N ALA A 212 7.25 -13.11 -9.19
CA ALA A 212 6.82 -14.18 -8.28
C ALA A 212 8.01 -14.91 -7.60
N LEU A 213 9.06 -15.23 -8.37
CA LEU A 213 10.30 -15.82 -7.84
C LEU A 213 11.10 -14.89 -6.93
N SER A 214 11.02 -13.57 -7.15
CA SER A 214 11.63 -12.58 -6.26
C SER A 214 10.88 -12.54 -4.93
N LEU A 215 9.54 -12.54 -4.96
CA LEU A 215 8.73 -12.62 -3.74
C LEU A 215 8.94 -13.95 -2.99
N SER A 216 9.03 -15.09 -3.67
CA SER A 216 9.18 -16.39 -2.99
C SER A 216 10.50 -16.58 -2.24
N ARG A 217 11.56 -15.86 -2.62
CA ARG A 217 12.91 -16.01 -2.05
C ARG A 217 13.36 -14.82 -1.19
N ALA A 218 12.60 -13.74 -1.16
CA ALA A 218 12.92 -12.53 -0.40
C ALA A 218 12.76 -12.73 1.12
N CYS A 219 13.59 -12.05 1.91
CA CYS A 219 13.42 -12.00 3.36
C CYS A 219 12.30 -11.00 3.75
N ARG A 220 11.87 -10.99 5.01
CA ARG A 220 10.74 -10.12 5.45
C ARG A 220 11.05 -8.63 5.20
N GLU A 221 12.30 -8.24 5.37
CA GLU A 221 12.81 -6.89 5.20
C GLU A 221 12.80 -6.46 3.72
N GLU A 222 13.04 -7.39 2.80
CA GLU A 222 12.91 -7.22 1.34
C GLU A 222 11.44 -7.25 0.88
N LEU A 223 10.57 -7.96 1.60
CA LEU A 223 9.13 -8.04 1.35
C LEU A 223 8.35 -6.82 1.86
N GLY A 224 9.00 -5.93 2.63
CA GLY A 224 8.40 -4.66 3.07
C GLY A 224 8.28 -4.47 4.58
N TYR A 225 8.52 -5.53 5.36
CA TYR A 225 8.41 -5.49 6.82
C TYR A 225 9.58 -4.74 7.46
N ASP A 226 9.34 -4.18 8.63
CA ASP A 226 10.32 -3.45 9.41
C ASP A 226 11.07 -4.38 10.39
N PRO A 227 12.39 -4.57 10.25
CA PRO A 227 13.16 -5.41 11.18
C PRO A 227 13.21 -4.84 12.60
N THR A 228 12.91 -3.55 12.77
CA THR A 228 12.95 -2.85 14.06
C THR A 228 11.59 -2.76 14.76
N VAL A 229 10.51 -3.30 14.15
CA VAL A 229 9.16 -3.35 14.75
C VAL A 229 8.64 -4.77 14.77
N THR A 230 8.48 -5.35 15.96
CA THR A 230 7.93 -6.70 16.13
C THR A 230 6.51 -6.63 16.69
N ARG A 231 5.57 -7.36 16.08
CA ARG A 231 4.22 -7.55 16.62
C ARG A 231 4.27 -8.54 17.79
N VAL A 232 3.65 -8.20 18.90
CA VAL A 232 3.63 -8.99 20.14
C VAL A 232 2.22 -9.04 20.75
N GLN A 233 1.96 -10.07 21.54
CA GLN A 233 0.65 -10.32 22.14
C GLN A 233 0.18 -9.17 23.04
N GLY A 234 -1.06 -8.73 22.89
CA GLY A 234 -1.71 -7.83 23.83
C GLY A 234 -2.03 -8.53 25.17
N LYS A 235 -1.88 -7.82 26.30
CA LYS A 235 -2.23 -8.35 27.62
C LYS A 235 -3.72 -8.77 27.64
N ASN A 236 -4.04 -9.89 28.29
CA ASN A 236 -5.40 -10.40 28.47
C ASN A 236 -6.21 -10.60 27.16
N GLY A 237 -5.56 -10.94 26.04
CA GLY A 237 -6.24 -11.13 24.76
C GLY A 237 -6.69 -9.83 24.09
N THR A 238 -6.15 -8.69 24.51
CA THR A 238 -6.24 -7.45 23.71
C THR A 238 -5.49 -7.61 22.39
N GLY A 239 -5.85 -6.79 21.41
CA GLY A 239 -5.21 -6.76 20.09
C GLY A 239 -3.70 -6.48 20.12
N PRO A 240 -3.04 -6.54 18.94
CA PRO A 240 -1.59 -6.52 18.82
C PRO A 240 -0.96 -5.30 19.48
N ARG A 241 0.13 -5.56 20.19
CA ARG A 241 1.10 -4.56 20.62
C ARG A 241 2.32 -4.61 19.72
N TYR A 242 3.11 -3.54 19.74
CA TYR A 242 4.31 -3.41 18.93
C TYR A 242 5.51 -3.14 19.83
N LEU A 243 6.59 -3.88 19.57
CA LEU A 243 7.90 -3.69 20.17
C LEU A 243 8.77 -2.93 19.16
N PHE A 244 9.08 -1.68 19.47
CA PHE A 244 9.97 -0.84 18.68
C PHE A 244 11.39 -0.96 19.23
N THR A 245 12.36 -1.22 18.36
CA THR A 245 13.79 -1.02 18.65
C THR A 245 14.22 0.32 18.07
N ILE A 246 14.73 1.22 18.91
CA ILE A 246 15.20 2.57 18.55
C ILE A 246 16.50 2.82 19.30
N ASP A 247 17.59 3.15 18.58
CA ASP A 247 18.93 3.38 19.16
C ASP A 247 19.33 2.29 20.19
N SER A 248 19.14 1.01 19.81
CA SER A 248 19.36 -0.19 20.64
C SER A 248 18.51 -0.32 21.91
N LYS A 249 17.57 0.59 22.17
CA LYS A 249 16.57 0.47 23.24
C LYS A 249 15.28 -0.14 22.72
N GLN A 250 14.59 -0.89 23.56
CA GLN A 250 13.30 -1.49 23.23
C GLN A 250 12.14 -0.78 23.96
N TYR A 251 11.06 -0.53 23.23
CA TYR A 251 9.86 0.14 23.72
C TYR A 251 8.61 -0.64 23.30
N ILE A 252 7.74 -1.00 24.25
CA ILE A 252 6.47 -1.70 23.98
C ILE A 252 5.29 -0.73 24.04
N THR A 253 4.41 -0.78 23.04
CA THR A 253 3.18 0.02 23.02
C THR A 253 2.20 -0.40 24.12
N THR A 254 1.70 0.57 24.87
CA THR A 254 0.63 0.38 25.87
C THR A 254 -0.73 0.81 25.35
N GLU A 255 -0.77 1.93 24.62
CA GLU A 255 -1.96 2.60 24.07
C GLU A 255 -1.56 3.35 22.79
N ALA A 256 -2.46 3.50 21.83
CA ALA A 256 -2.23 4.37 20.68
C ALA A 256 -2.96 5.72 20.84
N ILE A 257 -2.20 6.82 20.95
CA ILE A 257 -2.76 8.18 21.05
C ILE A 257 -3.37 8.60 19.70
N THR A 258 -2.68 8.28 18.60
CA THR A 258 -3.24 8.49 17.27
C THR A 258 -2.72 7.43 16.30
N VAL A 259 -3.62 6.51 15.90
CA VAL A 259 -3.47 5.71 14.67
C VAL A 259 -4.32 6.36 13.61
N ARG A 260 -3.91 7.55 13.15
CA ARG A 260 -4.49 8.12 11.93
C ARG A 260 -4.06 7.22 10.78
N LYS A 261 -4.90 6.22 10.44
CA LYS A 261 -4.87 5.54 9.14
C LYS A 261 -4.73 6.64 8.10
N ALA A 262 -3.56 6.74 7.49
CA ALA A 262 -3.19 7.94 6.75
C ALA A 262 -4.19 8.11 5.61
N LYS A 263 -4.97 9.19 5.61
CA LYS A 263 -5.97 9.49 4.56
C LYS A 263 -5.36 9.48 3.13
N PHE A 264 -4.03 9.56 3.04
CA PHE A 264 -3.23 9.48 1.83
C PHE A 264 -1.99 8.62 2.08
N LEU A 265 -1.68 7.70 1.16
CA LEU A 265 -0.48 6.85 1.23
C LEU A 265 0.81 7.67 1.42
N LEU A 266 0.94 8.74 0.63
CA LEU A 266 2.09 9.66 0.59
C LEU A 266 1.98 10.83 1.59
N GLY A 267 1.20 10.69 2.67
CA GLY A 267 1.17 11.66 3.78
C GLY A 267 2.44 11.61 4.64
N SER A 268 2.45 12.29 5.80
CA SER A 268 3.47 12.02 6.84
C SER A 268 3.26 10.66 7.52
N ALA A 269 2.05 10.09 7.38
CA ALA A 269 1.62 8.83 7.98
C ALA A 269 1.93 8.71 9.49
N THR A 270 1.91 9.86 10.20
CA THR A 270 2.27 9.95 11.61
C THR A 270 1.39 9.08 12.49
N ARG A 271 2.02 8.14 13.18
CA ARG A 271 1.46 7.30 14.23
C ARG A 271 2.07 7.72 15.56
N VAL A 272 1.25 7.77 16.62
CA VAL A 272 1.69 8.17 17.95
C VAL A 272 1.21 7.15 18.98
N PHE A 273 2.14 6.56 19.71
CA PHE A 273 1.90 5.52 20.71
C PHE A 273 2.40 5.96 22.09
N LYS A 274 1.61 5.71 23.15
CA LYS A 274 2.15 5.61 24.52
C LYS A 274 2.93 4.31 24.60
N VAL A 275 4.12 4.35 25.19
CA VAL A 275 5.02 3.20 25.32
C VAL A 275 5.65 3.14 26.70
N GLN A 276 6.13 1.95 27.06
CA GLN A 276 7.07 1.76 28.17
C GLN A 276 8.38 1.21 27.61
N GLN A 277 9.51 1.68 28.14
CA GLN A 277 10.83 1.19 27.77
C GLN A 277 11.15 -0.10 28.54
N PHE A 278 11.88 -1.05 27.94
CA PHE A 278 12.49 -2.15 28.69
C PHE A 278 13.76 -1.69 29.40
N LEU A 279 13.93 -2.13 30.65
CA LEU A 279 15.14 -1.93 31.43
C LEU A 279 16.07 -3.13 31.21
N ILE A 280 17.26 -2.84 30.68
CA ILE A 280 18.23 -3.85 30.20
C ILE A 280 18.69 -4.79 31.32
N ASP A 281 18.77 -4.28 32.55
CA ASP A 281 19.41 -4.97 33.68
C ASP A 281 18.47 -5.90 34.47
N GLU A 282 17.14 -5.73 34.34
CA GLU A 282 16.14 -6.44 35.15
C GLU A 282 15.09 -7.20 34.32
N GLY A 283 14.94 -6.90 33.03
CA GLY A 283 13.88 -7.45 32.17
C GLY A 283 12.49 -6.85 32.43
N ASP A 284 12.40 -5.95 33.41
CA ASP A 284 11.20 -5.20 33.76
C ASP A 284 10.95 -4.01 32.82
N LEU A 285 9.73 -3.48 32.88
CA LEU A 285 9.32 -2.28 32.16
C LEU A 285 9.54 -1.04 33.03
N ASP A 286 10.06 0.00 32.42
CA ASP A 286 10.14 1.33 33.01
C ASP A 286 8.74 1.81 33.44
N SER A 287 8.68 2.37 34.65
CA SER A 287 7.49 3.01 35.19
C SER A 287 7.14 4.32 34.47
N GLU A 288 8.13 4.96 33.82
CA GLU A 288 7.92 6.18 33.03
C GLU A 288 7.16 5.88 31.73
N VAL A 289 6.02 6.54 31.54
CA VAL A 289 5.28 6.51 30.27
C VAL A 289 5.94 7.46 29.29
N LYS A 290 6.36 6.92 28.14
CA LYS A 290 6.97 7.68 27.04
C LYS A 290 6.04 7.67 25.83
N VAL A 291 6.37 8.49 24.83
CA VAL A 291 5.64 8.56 23.56
C VAL A 291 6.60 8.31 22.41
N ILE A 292 6.19 7.50 21.43
CA ILE A 292 6.88 7.37 20.15
C ILE A 292 6.03 8.02 19.06
N ASN A 293 6.61 9.02 18.39
CA ASN A 293 6.14 9.48 17.08
C ASN A 293 6.86 8.65 15.99
N ASP A 294 6.10 7.95 15.15
CA ASP A 294 6.57 7.16 14.00
C ASP A 294 6.00 7.78 12.72
N TYR A 295 6.86 8.36 11.87
CA TYR A 295 6.42 9.27 10.80
C TYR A 295 7.38 9.35 9.60
N TRP A 296 6.91 9.92 8.49
CA TRP A 296 7.68 10.17 7.28
C TRP A 296 7.82 11.67 7.02
N LEU A 297 9.07 12.12 6.88
CA LEU A 297 9.47 13.51 6.73
C LEU A 297 10.25 13.67 5.41
N PRO A 298 10.07 14.75 4.63
CA PRO A 298 10.94 15.02 3.47
C PRO A 298 12.41 15.08 3.89
N GLU A 299 13.31 14.56 3.06
CA GLU A 299 14.74 14.37 3.39
C GLU A 299 15.44 15.68 3.77
N ASP A 300 15.09 16.79 3.11
CA ASP A 300 15.61 18.13 3.38
C ASP A 300 14.89 18.89 4.53
N SER A 301 13.85 18.30 5.14
CA SER A 301 13.12 18.95 6.23
C SER A 301 13.75 18.63 7.59
N PRO A 302 13.87 19.63 8.50
CA PRO A 302 14.37 19.38 9.85
C PRO A 302 13.37 18.54 10.65
N THR A 303 13.90 17.61 11.44
CA THR A 303 13.13 16.84 12.42
C THR A 303 12.58 17.74 13.52
N GLU A 304 11.61 17.25 14.29
CA GLU A 304 11.09 17.98 15.45
C GLU A 304 12.19 18.19 16.52
N LEU A 305 13.12 17.24 16.66
CA LEU A 305 14.30 17.36 17.52
C LEU A 305 15.23 18.50 17.05
N GLU A 306 15.61 18.54 15.78
CA GLU A 306 16.45 19.61 15.22
C GLU A 306 15.76 20.98 15.33
N THR A 307 14.45 21.02 15.09
CA THR A 307 13.63 22.24 15.21
C THR A 307 13.58 22.73 16.66
N ARG A 308 13.29 21.83 17.62
CA ARG A 308 13.30 22.11 19.07
C ARG A 308 14.66 22.62 19.53
N SER A 309 15.75 21.97 19.11
CA SER A 309 17.12 22.39 19.44
C SER A 309 17.48 23.75 18.85
N ALA A 310 17.04 24.05 17.62
CA ALA A 310 17.23 25.36 17.01
C ALA A 310 16.49 26.47 17.78
N ILE A 311 15.25 26.22 18.22
CA ILE A 311 14.50 27.16 19.08
C ILE A 311 15.26 27.38 20.40
N GLU A 312 15.66 26.31 21.10
CA GLU A 312 16.38 26.42 22.38
C GLU A 312 17.69 27.23 22.27
N VAL A 313 18.43 27.07 21.17
CA VAL A 313 19.68 27.80 20.91
C VAL A 313 19.46 29.28 20.58
N ASN A 314 18.25 29.65 20.10
CA ASN A 314 17.86 30.99 19.68
C ASN A 314 17.07 31.78 20.75
N VAL A 315 16.51 31.10 21.76
CA VAL A 315 15.98 31.72 22.99
C VAL A 315 17.00 32.71 23.55
N GLN A 316 16.55 33.95 23.82
CA GLN A 316 17.34 35.11 24.26
C GLN A 316 18.37 35.67 23.25
N LYS A 317 18.78 34.94 22.20
CA LYS A 317 19.69 35.48 21.16
C LYS A 317 18.97 36.28 20.08
N VAL A 318 17.83 35.75 19.63
CA VAL A 318 16.99 36.35 18.58
C VAL A 318 15.65 36.76 19.21
N ASN A 319 15.05 35.83 19.95
CA ASN A 319 13.72 36.01 20.54
C ASN A 319 13.88 36.24 22.06
N VAL A 320 13.85 37.51 22.48
CA VAL A 320 14.05 37.90 23.88
C VAL A 320 12.73 37.81 24.64
N VAL A 321 12.57 36.74 25.43
CA VAL A 321 11.45 36.58 26.37
C VAL A 321 11.89 37.07 27.74
N LEU A 322 11.34 38.21 28.17
CA LEU A 322 11.62 38.81 29.49
C LEU A 322 11.36 37.80 30.63
N ASN A 323 12.31 37.74 31.58
CA ASN A 323 12.27 36.89 32.78
C ASN A 323 12.24 35.37 32.54
N LEU A 324 12.55 34.89 31.33
CA LEU A 324 12.59 33.46 31.03
C LEU A 324 14.02 33.00 30.77
N ASP A 325 14.59 32.29 31.74
CA ASP A 325 15.91 31.67 31.61
C ASP A 325 15.88 30.43 30.69
N ARG A 326 16.99 30.12 30.02
CA ARG A 326 17.12 28.93 29.16
C ARG A 326 16.88 27.63 29.94
N SER A 327 17.21 27.57 31.24
CA SER A 327 16.87 26.40 32.08
C SER A 327 15.37 26.14 32.20
N ALA A 328 14.51 27.13 31.92
CA ALA A 328 13.07 26.98 31.92
C ALA A 328 12.49 26.45 30.58
N PHE A 329 13.28 26.34 29.51
CA PHE A 329 12.80 25.92 28.18
C PHE A 329 12.04 24.57 28.22
N ASN A 330 12.58 23.58 28.93
CA ASN A 330 11.97 22.26 29.09
C ASN A 330 10.64 22.25 29.87
N ARG A 331 10.20 23.38 30.44
CA ARG A 331 8.86 23.52 31.05
C ARG A 331 7.76 23.80 30.01
N TYR A 332 8.15 24.20 28.80
CA TYR A 332 7.26 24.68 27.74
C TYR A 332 7.28 23.79 26.48
N PHE A 333 8.34 23.00 26.29
CA PHE A 333 8.52 22.12 25.14
C PHE A 333 8.79 20.68 25.57
N VAL A 334 8.01 19.75 25.01
CA VAL A 334 8.13 18.30 25.22
C VAL A 334 9.58 17.85 24.99
N LYS A 335 10.18 17.19 25.98
CA LYS A 335 11.50 16.59 25.91
C LYS A 335 11.52 15.44 24.92
N ILE A 336 12.21 15.63 23.80
CA ILE A 336 12.52 14.59 22.84
C ILE A 336 13.83 13.93 23.27
N GLU A 337 13.87 12.60 23.38
CA GLU A 337 15.07 11.85 23.79
C GLU A 337 16.04 11.67 22.62
N ALA A 338 15.52 11.31 21.44
CA ALA A 338 16.27 11.03 20.23
C ALA A 338 15.37 11.19 18.99
N CYS A 339 15.96 11.22 17.80
CA CYS A 339 15.23 11.04 16.55
C CYS A 339 16.05 10.15 15.61
N GLU A 340 15.65 8.89 15.50
CA GLU A 340 16.27 7.90 14.61
C GLU A 340 15.70 8.05 13.19
N LYS A 341 16.57 8.11 12.18
CA LYS A 341 16.22 7.90 10.78
C LYS A 341 16.36 6.42 10.47
N VAL A 342 15.24 5.70 10.33
CA VAL A 342 15.20 4.22 10.29
C VAL A 342 16.00 3.68 9.09
N GLN A 343 17.07 2.93 9.37
CA GLN A 343 17.92 2.31 8.34
C GLN A 343 17.61 0.81 8.24
N THR A 344 17.33 0.33 7.03
CA THR A 344 16.74 -1.01 6.83
C THR A 344 17.41 -1.87 5.77
N LEU A 345 18.49 -1.38 5.16
CA LEU A 345 19.34 -2.13 4.25
C LEU A 345 20.78 -1.95 4.73
N PRO A 346 21.61 -3.02 4.71
CA PRO A 346 23.04 -2.88 4.94
C PRO A 346 23.62 -1.79 4.03
N SER A 347 24.56 -1.00 4.54
CA SER A 347 25.21 0.10 3.82
C SER A 347 25.84 -0.33 2.48
N ASP A 348 26.15 -1.62 2.35
CA ASP A 348 26.79 -2.25 1.20
C ASP A 348 25.82 -2.57 0.04
N VAL A 349 24.50 -2.50 0.27
CA VAL A 349 23.52 -2.65 -0.81
C VAL A 349 23.59 -1.42 -1.70
N LYS A 350 24.00 -1.61 -2.97
CA LYS A 350 24.04 -0.53 -3.97
C LYS A 350 22.71 0.20 -4.03
N ARG A 351 22.66 1.41 -3.46
CA ARG A 351 21.51 2.31 -3.59
C ARG A 351 21.30 2.61 -5.07
N PHE A 352 20.20 2.13 -5.63
CA PHE A 352 19.78 2.53 -6.97
C PHE A 352 19.35 4.00 -6.91
N THR A 353 20.28 4.90 -7.22
CA THR A 353 19.97 6.33 -7.38
C THR A 353 19.04 6.46 -8.58
N ILE A 354 17.74 6.61 -8.32
CA ILE A 354 16.77 6.96 -9.35
C ILE A 354 17.18 8.32 -9.89
N SER A 355 17.75 8.32 -11.11
CA SER A 355 18.16 9.55 -11.77
C SER A 355 16.94 10.45 -11.92
N THR A 356 16.95 11.60 -11.25
CA THR A 356 15.93 12.65 -11.38
C THR A 356 15.85 13.20 -12.81
N GLN A 357 16.83 12.89 -13.66
CA GLN A 357 16.85 13.20 -15.10
C GLN A 357 16.13 12.16 -15.97
N SER A 358 15.75 10.99 -15.43
CA SER A 358 14.97 10.00 -16.18
C SER A 358 13.58 10.54 -16.50
N SER A 359 13.32 10.82 -17.77
CA SER A 359 12.01 11.27 -18.27
C SER A 359 10.91 10.24 -18.03
N THR A 360 11.26 8.95 -17.96
CA THR A 360 10.33 7.82 -17.76
C THR A 360 9.64 7.86 -16.39
N CYS A 361 10.35 8.24 -15.32
CA CYS A 361 9.76 8.35 -13.98
C CYS A 361 8.93 9.63 -13.75
N ARG A 362 8.93 10.59 -14.69
CA ARG A 362 8.22 11.87 -14.54
C ARG A 362 6.76 11.84 -15.04
N ARG A 363 6.28 10.71 -15.56
CA ARG A 363 4.92 10.57 -16.09
C ARG A 363 3.91 10.45 -14.95
N VAL A 364 3.51 11.60 -14.40
CA VAL A 364 2.39 11.70 -13.45
C VAL A 364 1.13 11.20 -14.16
N MET A 365 0.70 9.97 -13.85
CA MET A 365 -0.64 9.53 -14.21
C MET A 365 -1.61 10.25 -13.26
N SER A 366 -2.61 10.93 -13.83
CA SER A 366 -3.64 11.62 -13.06
C SER A 366 -4.56 10.60 -12.38
N VAL A 367 -4.24 10.25 -11.14
CA VAL A 367 -5.10 9.46 -10.25
C VAL A 367 -6.21 10.38 -9.72
N SER A 368 -7.44 10.10 -10.12
CA SER A 368 -8.62 10.92 -9.81
C SER A 368 -9.30 10.43 -8.54
N ILE A 369 -8.69 10.70 -7.37
CA ILE A 369 -9.17 10.24 -6.05
C ILE A 369 -10.68 10.50 -5.90
N PRO A 370 -11.55 9.47 -5.90
CA PRO A 370 -12.99 9.66 -5.79
C PRO A 370 -13.41 10.12 -4.39
N ALA A 371 -14.36 11.05 -4.32
CA ALA A 371 -14.87 11.58 -3.05
C ALA A 371 -15.53 10.51 -2.14
N SER A 372 -15.88 9.35 -2.70
CA SER A 372 -16.44 8.20 -1.97
C SER A 372 -15.48 7.52 -0.99
N ILE A 373 -14.15 7.71 -1.15
CA ILE A 373 -13.13 7.17 -0.21
C ILE A 373 -13.14 7.94 1.13
N MET A 374 -13.88 9.05 1.24
CA MET A 374 -13.85 10.01 2.37
C MET A 374 -15.17 10.06 3.16
N MET A 375 -15.87 8.93 3.28
CA MET A 375 -17.15 8.80 4.00
C MET A 375 -16.99 7.99 5.31
N GLU A 376 -16.73 8.68 6.41
CA GLU A 376 -17.33 8.33 7.70
C GLU A 376 -18.52 9.27 7.93
N SER A 377 -19.68 8.73 8.27
CA SER A 377 -20.94 9.46 8.33
C SER A 377 -21.12 10.24 9.63
N GLY A 378 -20.61 11.48 9.68
CA GLY A 378 -20.86 12.44 10.75
C GLY A 378 -22.08 13.36 10.51
N PRO A 379 -22.69 13.95 11.57
CA PRO A 379 -23.89 14.78 11.46
C PRO A 379 -23.66 16.11 10.71
N ARG A 380 -24.71 16.61 10.04
CA ARG A 380 -24.69 17.69 9.02
C ARG A 380 -24.01 19.01 9.42
N GLY A 381 -23.79 19.28 10.72
CA GLY A 381 -23.07 20.48 11.18
C GLY A 381 -21.59 20.51 10.78
N GLN A 382 -20.91 19.36 10.76
CA GLN A 382 -19.47 19.29 10.45
C GLN A 382 -19.16 19.40 8.95
N GLN A 383 -20.12 19.10 8.08
CA GLN A 383 -19.92 19.04 6.62
C GLN A 383 -19.42 20.37 6.01
N ARG A 384 -19.78 21.52 6.60
CA ARG A 384 -19.40 22.85 6.07
C ARG A 384 -17.99 23.30 6.46
N GLN A 385 -17.46 22.82 7.59
CA GLN A 385 -16.05 23.03 7.94
C GLN A 385 -15.16 22.02 7.20
N GLU A 386 -15.62 20.77 7.06
CA GLU A 386 -14.93 19.80 6.22
C GLU A 386 -14.89 20.22 4.74
N SER A 387 -15.95 20.82 4.17
CA SER A 387 -15.92 21.23 2.76
C SER A 387 -14.87 22.31 2.49
N ILE A 388 -14.73 23.29 3.39
CA ILE A 388 -13.71 24.34 3.29
C ILE A 388 -12.30 23.74 3.43
N LEU A 389 -12.12 22.79 4.35
CA LEU A 389 -10.84 22.09 4.50
C LEU A 389 -10.51 21.20 3.29
N ARG A 390 -11.52 20.50 2.72
CA ARG A 390 -11.40 19.69 1.50
C ARG A 390 -11.02 20.56 0.30
N GLU A 391 -11.65 21.72 0.12
CA GLU A 391 -11.37 22.66 -0.97
C GLU A 391 -9.98 23.30 -0.82
N ALA A 392 -9.61 23.74 0.39
CA ALA A 392 -8.26 24.23 0.69
C ALA A 392 -7.18 23.16 0.47
N THR A 393 -7.44 21.90 0.88
CA THR A 393 -6.52 20.77 0.67
C THR A 393 -6.43 20.40 -0.80
N ALA A 394 -7.55 20.37 -1.53
CA ALA A 394 -7.58 20.10 -2.97
C ALA A 394 -6.85 21.20 -3.76
N VAL A 395 -7.02 22.48 -3.41
CA VAL A 395 -6.26 23.61 -3.98
C VAL A 395 -4.78 23.54 -3.60
N HIS A 396 -4.43 23.08 -2.39
CA HIS A 396 -3.04 22.87 -1.99
C HIS A 396 -2.39 21.72 -2.78
N LEU A 397 -3.09 20.58 -2.95
CA LEU A 397 -2.66 19.45 -3.77
C LEU A 397 -2.59 19.80 -5.26
N ALA A 398 -3.53 20.60 -5.77
CA ALA A 398 -3.50 21.14 -7.14
C ALA A 398 -2.42 22.21 -7.35
N ARG A 399 -1.90 22.84 -6.28
CA ARG A 399 -0.69 23.68 -6.31
C ARG A 399 0.60 22.87 -6.13
N LEU A 400 0.53 21.68 -5.52
CA LEU A 400 1.63 20.71 -5.46
C LEU A 400 1.80 19.94 -6.79
N TYR A 401 0.78 19.88 -7.64
CA TYR A 401 0.94 19.51 -9.05
C TYR A 401 2.08 20.36 -9.67
N ARG A 402 3.15 19.69 -10.10
CA ARG A 402 4.40 20.23 -10.72
C ARG A 402 5.55 20.64 -9.80
N ARG A 403 5.49 20.42 -8.47
CA ARG A 403 6.72 20.42 -7.64
C ARG A 403 6.88 19.04 -7.00
N THR A 404 7.93 18.35 -7.46
CA THR A 404 8.56 17.15 -6.90
C THR A 404 8.02 16.73 -5.53
N TYR A 405 7.35 15.57 -5.47
CA TYR A 405 7.29 14.82 -4.23
C TYR A 405 8.73 14.53 -3.82
N ALA A 406 9.21 15.24 -2.80
CA ALA A 406 10.56 15.06 -2.29
C ALA A 406 10.66 13.67 -1.64
N PRO A 407 11.80 12.97 -1.81
CA PRO A 407 12.06 11.75 -1.06
C PRO A 407 11.81 11.97 0.42
N LYS A 408 11.11 11.02 1.05
CA LYS A 408 10.87 11.01 2.49
C LYS A 408 11.71 9.95 3.17
N VAL A 409 12.22 10.31 4.34
CA VAL A 409 12.87 9.44 5.31
C VAL A 409 11.84 9.04 6.36
N HIS A 410 11.92 7.78 6.81
CA HIS A 410 11.16 7.26 7.94
C HIS A 410 11.89 7.65 9.23
N CYS A 411 11.23 8.37 10.12
CA CYS A 411 11.75 8.83 11.38
C CYS A 411 10.98 8.21 12.55
N ARG A 412 11.70 7.88 13.63
CA ARG A 412 11.11 7.60 14.95
C ARG A 412 11.68 8.50 16.00
N GLN A 413 10.83 8.88 16.94
CA GLN A 413 11.16 9.89 17.93
C GLN A 413 10.54 9.53 19.28
N PRO A 414 11.30 8.90 20.18
CA PRO A 414 10.91 8.77 21.58
C PRO A 414 10.98 10.13 22.28
N SER A 415 9.94 10.43 23.07
CA SER A 415 9.81 11.64 23.88
C SER A 415 9.09 11.36 25.20
N GLU A 416 9.16 12.29 26.14
CA GLU A 416 8.32 12.24 27.35
C GLU A 416 6.83 12.33 27.01
N TYR A 417 5.97 11.86 27.92
CA TYR A 417 4.53 12.00 27.76
C TYR A 417 4.05 13.43 28.09
N ALA A 418 3.55 14.14 27.08
CA ALA A 418 3.10 15.52 27.18
C ALA A 418 1.80 15.74 28.00
N GLY A 419 1.18 14.68 28.50
CA GLY A 419 -0.08 14.72 29.27
C GLY A 419 -1.35 14.56 28.42
N GLU A 420 -2.49 14.72 29.07
CA GLU A 420 -3.81 14.46 28.48
C GLU A 420 -4.34 15.62 27.61
N PRO A 421 -5.16 15.36 26.58
CA PRO A 421 -5.63 16.41 25.66
C PRO A 421 -6.47 17.49 26.35
N LEU A 422 -6.14 18.76 26.09
CA LEU A 422 -6.82 19.92 26.71
C LEU A 422 -8.34 19.99 26.49
N HIS A 423 -8.88 19.35 25.45
CA HIS A 423 -10.32 19.30 25.19
C HIS A 423 -11.07 18.29 26.10
N GLN A 424 -10.35 17.46 26.85
CA GLN A 424 -10.93 16.45 27.76
C GLN A 424 -10.95 16.93 29.22
N THR A 425 -10.19 17.98 29.57
CA THR A 425 -10.23 18.54 30.92
C THR A 425 -11.40 19.50 31.11
N THR A 426 -12.16 19.30 32.17
CA THR A 426 -13.24 20.20 32.61
C THR A 426 -12.74 21.32 33.54
N ASN A 427 -11.47 21.29 33.93
CA ASN A 427 -10.89 22.25 34.86
C ASN A 427 -10.32 23.47 34.12
N TRP A 428 -11.11 24.54 34.07
CA TRP A 428 -10.74 25.81 33.44
C TRP A 428 -9.44 26.44 33.97
N VAL A 429 -9.04 26.19 35.21
CA VAL A 429 -7.77 26.70 35.75
C VAL A 429 -6.58 26.02 35.06
N ILE A 430 -6.70 24.72 34.75
CA ILE A 430 -5.67 23.98 34.00
C ILE A 430 -5.63 24.48 32.55
N VAL A 431 -6.80 24.66 31.92
CA VAL A 431 -6.92 25.16 30.54
C VAL A 431 -6.28 26.54 30.39
N LEU A 432 -6.58 27.49 31.29
CA LEU A 432 -6.01 28.84 31.24
C LEU A 432 -4.50 28.86 31.46
N LYS A 433 -3.98 28.05 32.40
CA LYS A 433 -2.53 27.89 32.60
C LYS A 433 -1.84 27.26 31.39
N ALA A 434 -2.48 26.31 30.72
CA ALA A 434 -1.95 25.73 29.49
C ALA A 434 -1.88 26.78 28.36
N PHE A 435 -2.90 27.64 28.21
CA PHE A 435 -2.84 28.76 27.26
C PHE A 435 -1.74 29.77 27.59
N GLU A 436 -1.53 30.09 28.87
CA GLU A 436 -0.40 30.94 29.30
C GLU A 436 0.95 30.33 28.89
N SER A 437 1.17 29.04 29.18
CA SER A 437 2.37 28.31 28.74
C SER A 437 2.54 28.28 27.23
N ILE A 438 1.46 28.10 26.45
CA ILE A 438 1.50 28.13 24.98
C ILE A 438 1.89 29.51 24.45
N ILE A 439 1.34 30.60 25.03
CA ILE A 439 1.71 31.98 24.65
C ILE A 439 3.20 32.23 24.93
N ILE A 440 3.72 31.74 26.04
CA ILE A 440 5.14 31.85 26.40
C ILE A 440 6.01 31.03 25.42
N ALA A 441 5.62 29.80 25.10
CA ALA A 441 6.30 28.95 24.12
C ALA A 441 6.35 29.59 22.72
N LEU A 442 5.23 30.15 22.26
CA LEU A 442 5.15 30.83 20.95
C LEU A 442 6.08 32.05 20.86
N ARG A 443 6.28 32.79 21.95
CA ARG A 443 7.27 33.90 22.02
C ARG A 443 8.72 33.44 22.00
N MET A 444 8.99 32.14 22.15
CA MET A 444 10.35 31.60 21.93
C MET A 444 10.59 31.29 20.45
N CYS A 445 9.52 31.06 19.67
CA CYS A 445 9.60 30.70 18.26
C CYS A 445 9.63 31.92 17.31
N TRP A 446 9.04 33.06 17.70
CA TRP A 446 8.79 34.23 16.86
C TRP A 446 9.22 35.54 17.51
#